data_AF-A0A963VMA7-F1
#
_entry.id   AF-A0A963VMA7-F1
#
_cell.length_a   1.000
_cell.length_b   1.000
_cell.length_c   1.000
_cell.angle_alpha   90.00
_cell.angle_beta   90.00
_cell.angle_gamma   90.00
#
_symmetry.space_group_name_H-M   'P 1'
#
loop_
_entity.id
_entity.type
_entity.pdbx_description
1 polymer ?
#
loop_
_entity_poly.entity_id
_entity_poly.type
_entity_poly.pdbx_seq_one_letter_code
_entity_poly.pdbx_strand_id
1 'polypeptide(L)'
;AWHSAGTYRISDGRGGSGTGAQRFAPLNSWPDNVSLDKARRLLWPIKQKYGRNISWADLMILTGNVALESMGFKTFGFAGGREDTWEPDESIYWGPESEWLGDKRYSGDRELENPLGAVQMGLIYVNPEGPNGKPDPVASARDIRETFARMAMNDEETVALVAGGHTFGKCHGAADPGQYVGAEPEGADIAEQGLG
;
A
#
# COMPACT_ATOMS: atom_id res chain seq x y z
N ALA A 1 -7.27 -2.54 1.85
CA ALA A 1 -6.77 -3.81 2.42
C ALA A 1 -5.37 -4.15 1.90
N TRP A 2 -5.20 -4.45 0.61
CA TRP A 2 -3.90 -4.78 -0.01
C TRP A 2 -2.78 -3.81 0.37
N HIS A 3 -2.90 -2.52 0.04
CA HIS A 3 -1.87 -1.51 0.35
C HIS A 3 -1.63 -1.33 1.86
N SER A 4 -2.64 -1.61 2.70
CA SER A 4 -2.45 -1.53 4.15
C SER A 4 -1.58 -2.66 4.66
N ALA A 5 -1.63 -3.85 4.05
CA ALA A 5 -0.80 -4.98 4.43
C ALA A 5 0.54 -5.01 3.67
N GLY A 6 0.57 -4.45 2.46
CA GLY A 6 1.69 -4.54 1.53
C GLY A 6 2.88 -3.62 1.84
N THR A 7 2.90 -2.93 2.97
CA THR A 7 4.12 -2.22 3.41
C THR A 7 5.02 -3.10 4.28
N TYR A 8 4.59 -4.33 4.58
CA TYR A 8 5.31 -5.29 5.42
C TYR A 8 6.67 -5.65 4.84
N ARG A 9 7.64 -5.99 5.69
CA ARG A 9 8.95 -6.50 5.26
C ARG A 9 9.51 -7.50 6.25
N ILE A 10 10.02 -8.61 5.75
CA ILE A 10 10.54 -9.71 6.59
C ILE A 10 11.83 -9.35 7.32
N SER A 11 12.59 -8.39 6.79
CA SER A 11 13.93 -8.03 7.28
C SER A 11 13.91 -7.52 8.72
N ASP A 12 12.86 -6.81 9.10
CA ASP A 12 12.71 -6.24 10.44
C ASP A 12 11.27 -6.37 11.00
N GLY A 13 10.36 -6.99 10.25
CA GLY A 13 8.98 -7.23 10.65
C GLY A 13 8.11 -5.96 10.67
N ARG A 14 8.62 -4.82 10.19
CA ARG A 14 7.91 -3.54 10.21
C ARG A 14 6.96 -3.40 9.02
N GLY A 15 6.12 -2.36 9.10
CA GLY A 15 5.04 -2.13 8.14
C GLY A 15 3.87 -3.09 8.34
N GLY A 16 3.05 -3.21 7.30
CA GLY A 16 1.86 -4.05 7.32
C GLY A 16 0.64 -3.41 7.98
N SER A 17 -0.39 -4.23 8.16
CA SER A 17 -1.73 -3.76 8.55
C SER A 17 -2.00 -3.79 10.05
N GLY A 18 -1.02 -4.20 10.87
CA GLY A 18 -1.21 -4.52 12.29
C GLY A 18 -1.70 -3.36 13.16
N THR A 19 -1.44 -2.11 12.75
CA THR A 19 -1.71 -0.91 13.56
C THR A 19 -2.63 0.11 12.88
N GLY A 20 -3.01 -0.14 11.61
CA GLY A 20 -3.76 0.82 10.81
C GLY A 20 -2.94 2.07 10.41
N ALA A 21 -1.61 1.95 10.36
CA ALA A 21 -0.68 3.05 10.07
C ALA A 21 -0.91 3.76 8.72
N GLN A 22 -1.60 3.14 7.76
CA GLN A 22 -1.97 3.78 6.48
C GLN A 22 -2.78 5.09 6.64
N ARG A 23 -3.34 5.34 7.84
CA ARG A 23 -4.04 6.59 8.16
C ARG A 23 -3.13 7.79 8.40
N PHE A 24 -1.84 7.55 8.67
CA PHE A 24 -0.90 8.58 9.09
C PHE A 24 0.23 8.77 8.06
N ALA A 25 0.91 9.91 8.14
CA ALA A 25 2.12 10.17 7.38
C ALA A 25 3.22 9.12 7.68
N PRO A 26 4.14 8.83 6.75
CA PRO A 26 4.09 9.25 5.35
C PRO A 26 3.11 8.41 4.52
N LEU A 27 2.62 7.29 5.03
CA LEU A 27 1.86 6.30 4.25
C LEU A 27 0.55 6.85 3.69
N ASN A 28 -0.14 7.74 4.42
CA ASN A 28 -1.38 8.34 3.96
C ASN A 28 -1.22 9.20 2.68
N SER A 29 0.02 9.55 2.35
CA SER A 29 0.39 10.50 1.30
C SER A 29 1.39 9.94 0.30
N TRP A 30 1.67 8.64 0.37
CA TRP A 30 2.46 7.96 -0.67
C TRP A 30 1.74 8.03 -2.03
N PRO A 31 2.48 8.23 -3.14
CA PRO A 31 1.92 8.20 -4.49
C PRO A 31 1.12 6.94 -4.81
N ASP A 32 1.53 5.79 -4.28
CA ASP A 32 0.82 4.52 -4.51
C ASP A 32 -0.45 4.39 -3.65
N ASN A 33 -0.65 5.27 -2.66
CA ASN A 33 -1.86 5.32 -1.83
C ASN A 33 -2.84 6.42 -2.27
N VAL A 34 -2.65 7.01 -3.46
CA VAL A 34 -3.56 8.00 -4.03
C VAL A 34 -5.00 7.48 -4.04
N SER A 35 -5.94 8.37 -3.67
CA SER A 35 -7.38 8.08 -3.51
C SER A 35 -7.75 7.10 -2.40
N LEU A 36 -6.80 6.51 -1.67
CA LEU A 36 -7.13 5.66 -0.51
C LEU A 36 -7.55 6.47 0.72
N ASP A 37 -7.22 7.76 0.77
CA ASP A 37 -7.83 8.74 1.68
C ASP A 37 -9.36 8.74 1.56
N LYS A 38 -9.88 8.77 0.33
CA LYS A 38 -11.31 8.74 0.00
C LYS A 38 -11.90 7.36 0.32
N ALA A 39 -11.17 6.29 0.00
CA ALA A 39 -11.59 4.92 0.34
C ALA A 39 -11.75 4.73 1.87
N ARG A 40 -10.80 5.22 2.67
CA ARG A 40 -10.89 5.18 4.14
C ARG A 40 -12.02 6.07 4.65
N ARG A 41 -12.24 7.25 4.05
CA ARG A 41 -13.31 8.18 4.43
C ARG A 41 -14.70 7.55 4.29
N LEU A 42 -14.93 6.73 3.26
CA LEU A 42 -16.20 6.01 3.07
C LEU A 42 -16.54 5.05 4.22
N LEU A 43 -15.53 4.57 4.96
CA LEU A 43 -15.72 3.68 6.10
C LEU A 43 -16.02 4.42 7.41
N TRP A 44 -15.91 5.76 7.43
CA TRP A 44 -16.12 6.56 8.64
C TRP A 44 -17.48 6.32 9.32
N PRO A 45 -18.63 6.28 8.61
CA PRO A 45 -19.91 6.02 9.26
C PRO A 45 -19.96 4.66 9.98
N ILE A 46 -19.29 3.65 9.44
CA ILE A 46 -19.16 2.32 10.07
C ILE A 46 -18.26 2.43 11.31
N LYS A 47 -17.09 3.06 11.18
CA LYS A 47 -16.19 3.26 12.33
C LYS A 47 -16.89 4.03 13.45
N GLN A 48 -17.65 5.06 13.13
CA GLN A 48 -18.40 5.87 14.10
C GLN A 48 -19.48 5.03 14.80
N LYS A 49 -20.23 4.23 14.04
CA LYS A 49 -21.28 3.35 14.58
C LYS A 49 -20.77 2.33 15.58
N TYR A 50 -19.63 1.70 15.29
CA TYR A 50 -19.08 0.63 16.12
C TYR A 50 -18.04 1.12 17.14
N GLY A 51 -17.54 2.35 17.00
CA GLY A 51 -16.67 3.01 17.96
C GLY A 51 -15.44 2.17 18.30
N ARG A 52 -15.24 1.89 19.58
CA ARG A 52 -14.11 1.09 20.10
C ARG A 52 -14.24 -0.41 19.87
N ASN A 53 -15.39 -0.90 19.43
CA ASN A 53 -15.62 -2.34 19.21
C ASN A 53 -14.94 -2.86 17.93
N ILE A 54 -14.42 -1.96 17.09
CA ILE A 54 -13.59 -2.32 15.93
C ILE A 54 -12.55 -1.21 15.69
N SER A 55 -11.28 -1.60 15.57
CA SER A 55 -10.20 -0.68 15.19
C SER A 55 -10.28 -0.34 13.71
N TRP A 56 -9.64 0.76 13.28
CA TRP A 56 -9.44 1.04 11.87
C TRP A 56 -8.58 -0.04 11.21
N ALA A 57 -7.56 -0.53 11.91
CA ALA A 57 -6.70 -1.62 11.45
C ALA A 57 -7.52 -2.86 11.05
N ASP A 58 -8.43 -3.32 11.91
CA ASP A 58 -9.32 -4.44 11.59
C ASP A 58 -10.36 -4.07 10.54
N LEU A 59 -10.97 -2.89 10.63
CA LEU A 59 -12.02 -2.45 9.70
C LEU A 59 -11.50 -2.38 8.25
N MET A 60 -10.28 -1.90 8.02
CA MET A 60 -9.68 -1.82 6.68
C MET A 60 -9.44 -3.19 6.04
N ILE A 61 -9.11 -4.21 6.84
CA ILE A 61 -8.92 -5.58 6.36
C ILE A 61 -10.27 -6.28 6.19
N LEU A 62 -11.17 -6.15 7.17
CA LEU A 62 -12.52 -6.72 7.10
C LEU A 62 -13.28 -6.21 5.88
N THR A 63 -13.15 -4.93 5.56
CA THR A 63 -13.75 -4.34 4.33
C THR A 63 -13.24 -5.04 3.07
N GLY A 64 -11.94 -5.36 3.01
CA GLY A 64 -11.38 -6.12 1.89
C GLY A 64 -11.97 -7.53 1.78
N ASN A 65 -12.07 -8.25 2.89
CA ASN A 65 -12.70 -9.57 2.92
C ASN A 65 -14.17 -9.52 2.46
N VAL A 66 -14.95 -8.60 3.01
CA VAL A 66 -16.37 -8.44 2.65
C VAL A 66 -16.53 -8.04 1.18
N ALA A 67 -15.61 -7.23 0.63
CA ALA A 67 -15.62 -6.92 -0.80
C ALA A 67 -15.46 -8.18 -1.65
N LEU A 68 -14.48 -9.04 -1.33
CA LEU A 68 -14.28 -10.31 -2.03
C LEU A 68 -15.51 -11.22 -1.93
N GLU A 69 -16.07 -11.39 -0.73
CA GLU A 69 -17.23 -12.25 -0.49
C GLU A 69 -18.48 -11.75 -1.22
N SER A 70 -18.73 -10.44 -1.19
CA SER A 70 -19.87 -9.84 -1.89
C SER A 70 -19.77 -9.93 -3.41
N MET A 71 -18.56 -10.11 -3.96
CA MET A 71 -18.30 -10.36 -5.37
C MET A 71 -18.19 -11.86 -5.71
N GLY A 72 -18.58 -12.75 -4.79
CA GLY A 72 -18.68 -14.19 -5.04
C GLY A 72 -17.40 -15.00 -4.75
N PHE A 73 -16.38 -14.39 -4.14
CA PHE A 73 -15.17 -15.09 -3.72
C PHE A 73 -15.20 -15.36 -2.20
N LYS A 74 -15.41 -16.62 -1.82
CA LYS A 74 -15.39 -17.02 -0.40
C LYS A 74 -13.97 -16.90 0.16
N THR A 75 -13.79 -16.06 1.18
CA THR A 75 -12.48 -15.92 1.83
C THR A 75 -12.14 -17.13 2.70
N PHE A 76 -10.84 -17.34 2.93
CA PHE A 76 -10.37 -18.44 3.78
C PHE A 76 -10.74 -18.24 5.25
N GLY A 77 -10.75 -16.99 5.71
CA GLY A 77 -11.13 -16.62 7.07
C GLY A 77 -10.76 -15.16 7.39
N PHE A 78 -11.15 -14.72 8.58
CA PHE A 78 -10.81 -13.40 9.12
C PHE A 78 -10.57 -13.51 10.62
N ALA A 79 -9.56 -12.78 11.10
CA ALA A 79 -9.30 -12.57 12.52
C ALA A 79 -9.16 -11.07 12.81
N GLY A 80 -9.90 -10.62 13.81
CA GLY A 80 -9.69 -9.30 14.43
C GLY A 80 -8.64 -9.37 15.53
N GLY A 81 -8.44 -8.24 16.22
CA GLY A 81 -7.48 -8.09 17.31
C GLY A 81 -6.32 -7.14 16.99
N ARG A 82 -6.36 -6.43 15.87
CA ARG A 82 -5.39 -5.37 15.57
C ARG A 82 -5.74 -4.13 16.36
N GLU A 83 -4.80 -3.61 17.13
CA GLU A 83 -4.99 -2.37 17.87
C GLU A 83 -4.64 -1.17 17.00
N ASP A 84 -5.45 -0.10 17.07
CA ASP A 84 -5.11 1.15 16.37
C ASP A 84 -3.91 1.82 17.05
N THR A 85 -2.97 2.32 16.24
CA THR A 85 -2.04 3.35 16.69
C THR A 85 -2.65 4.75 16.57
N TRP A 86 -2.04 5.69 17.28
CA TRP A 86 -2.43 7.10 17.35
C TRP A 86 -1.41 8.04 16.71
N GLU A 87 -0.29 7.49 16.27
CA GLU A 87 0.82 8.21 15.64
C GLU A 87 1.50 7.31 14.59
N PRO A 88 2.21 7.89 13.62
CA PRO A 88 3.03 7.12 12.71
C PRO A 88 4.22 6.46 13.41
N ASP A 89 4.67 5.32 12.91
CA ASP A 89 5.87 4.66 13.41
C ASP A 89 7.11 5.31 12.78
N GLU A 90 7.71 6.26 13.51
CA GLU A 90 8.92 6.97 13.13
C GLU A 90 10.16 6.07 13.07
N SER A 91 10.10 4.84 13.60
CA SER A 91 11.22 3.89 13.54
C SER A 91 11.37 3.21 12.17
N ILE A 92 10.41 3.39 11.25
CA ILE A 92 10.47 2.76 9.92
C ILE A 92 11.30 3.61 8.96
N TYR A 93 12.45 3.06 8.55
CA TYR A 93 13.23 3.59 7.44
C TYR A 93 12.67 3.12 6.09
N TRP A 94 12.09 4.04 5.31
CA TRP A 94 11.45 3.74 4.03
C TRP A 94 12.38 3.79 2.81
N GLY A 95 13.59 4.34 2.96
CA GLY A 95 14.59 4.44 1.91
C GLY A 95 15.40 5.73 1.99
N PRO A 96 16.51 5.82 1.24
CA PRO A 96 17.42 6.96 1.27
C PRO A 96 16.94 8.18 0.48
N GLU A 97 15.85 8.04 -0.29
CA GLU A 97 15.39 9.07 -1.21
C GLU A 97 14.71 10.23 -0.49
N SER A 98 15.00 11.44 -0.96
CA SER A 98 14.40 12.69 -0.49
C SER A 98 13.17 13.12 -1.32
N GLU A 99 12.83 12.37 -2.36
CA GLU A 99 11.76 12.68 -3.31
C GLU A 99 10.90 11.45 -3.56
N TRP A 100 9.60 11.66 -3.73
CA TRP A 100 8.66 10.61 -4.13
C TRP A 100 9.06 10.01 -5.48
N LEU A 101 8.89 8.69 -5.60
CA LEU A 101 9.26 7.89 -6.77
C LEU A 101 10.76 7.92 -7.11
N GLY A 102 11.61 8.47 -6.24
CA GLY A 102 13.06 8.36 -6.38
C GLY A 102 13.52 6.89 -6.28
N ASP A 103 14.66 6.62 -6.92
CA ASP A 103 15.41 5.36 -6.83
C ASP A 103 16.88 5.67 -6.54
N LYS A 104 17.30 5.51 -5.28
CA LYS A 104 18.70 5.55 -4.83
C LYS A 104 19.03 4.32 -3.98
N ARG A 105 18.38 3.20 -4.27
CA ARG A 105 18.32 2.03 -3.37
C ARG A 105 18.85 0.74 -3.96
N TYR A 106 19.40 0.79 -5.16
CA TYR A 106 20.02 -0.35 -5.81
C TYR A 106 21.54 -0.20 -5.85
N SER A 107 22.23 -1.32 -5.71
CA SER A 107 23.67 -1.45 -5.99
C SER A 107 23.94 -2.70 -6.83
N GLY A 108 25.16 -2.82 -7.36
CA GLY A 108 25.57 -3.98 -8.15
C GLY A 108 24.64 -4.30 -9.32
N ASP A 109 24.35 -5.58 -9.53
CA ASP A 109 23.34 -6.05 -10.47
C ASP A 109 21.95 -6.05 -9.83
N ARG A 110 21.39 -4.85 -9.62
CA ARG A 110 20.01 -4.66 -9.14
C ARG A 110 19.74 -5.33 -7.78
N GLU A 111 20.71 -5.24 -6.88
CA GLU A 111 20.57 -5.65 -5.49
C GLU A 111 19.88 -4.53 -4.70
N LEU A 112 18.65 -4.79 -4.23
CA LEU A 112 17.86 -3.83 -3.46
C LEU A 112 18.42 -3.72 -2.03
N GLU A 113 18.62 -2.50 -1.55
CA GLU A 113 19.11 -2.18 -0.21
C GLU A 113 18.24 -2.84 0.88
N ASN A 114 18.87 -3.44 1.89
CA ASN A 114 18.17 -3.87 3.10
C ASN A 114 17.97 -2.66 4.04
N PRO A 115 16.81 -2.49 4.69
CA PRO A 115 15.70 -3.44 4.85
C PRO A 115 14.55 -3.24 3.84
N LEU A 116 14.79 -2.65 2.67
CA LEU A 116 13.71 -2.16 1.81
C LEU A 116 12.93 -3.30 1.14
N GLY A 117 11.62 -3.09 1.01
CA GLY A 117 10.69 -4.02 0.36
C GLY A 117 10.11 -3.54 -0.97
N ALA A 118 10.49 -2.33 -1.43
CA ALA A 118 9.92 -1.71 -2.62
C ALA A 118 11.01 -1.12 -3.53
N VAL A 119 10.73 -1.00 -4.83
CA VAL A 119 11.70 -0.55 -5.85
C VAL A 119 11.90 0.97 -5.91
N GLN A 120 10.94 1.75 -5.41
CA GLN A 120 10.97 3.22 -5.42
C GLN A 120 10.31 3.78 -4.16
N MET A 121 10.67 5.02 -3.81
CA MET A 121 10.12 5.69 -2.62
C MET A 121 8.64 5.98 -2.82
N GLY A 122 7.81 5.55 -1.88
CA GLY A 122 6.37 5.79 -1.94
C GLY A 122 5.57 4.79 -2.77
N LEU A 123 6.20 3.70 -3.25
CA LEU A 123 5.51 2.54 -3.84
C LEU A 123 5.38 1.40 -2.83
N ILE A 124 4.33 0.59 -2.98
CA ILE A 124 4.11 -0.60 -2.14
C ILE A 124 5.12 -1.70 -2.50
N TYR A 125 5.27 -2.04 -3.78
CA TYR A 125 6.21 -3.08 -4.25
C TYR A 125 7.06 -2.60 -5.43
N VAL A 126 6.44 -2.51 -6.61
CA VAL A 126 7.09 -2.28 -7.89
C VAL A 126 6.44 -1.13 -8.64
N ASN A 127 7.15 -0.59 -9.63
CA ASN A 127 6.57 0.39 -10.55
C ASN A 127 5.62 -0.32 -11.54
N PRO A 128 4.34 0.11 -11.65
CA PRO A 128 3.38 -0.51 -12.55
C PRO A 128 3.74 -0.35 -14.05
N GLU A 129 4.58 0.63 -14.40
CA GLU A 129 5.08 0.85 -15.77
C GLU A 129 6.38 0.08 -16.06
N GLY A 130 6.89 -0.65 -15.07
CA GLY A 130 8.14 -1.40 -15.13
C GLY A 130 9.35 -0.61 -14.59
N PRO A 131 10.53 -1.26 -14.51
CA PRO A 131 11.74 -0.70 -13.90
C PRO A 131 12.08 0.71 -14.41
N ASN A 132 12.06 1.70 -13.52
CA ASN A 132 12.35 3.10 -13.86
C ASN A 132 11.43 3.67 -14.97
N GLY A 133 10.16 3.26 -15.00
CA GLY A 133 9.18 3.67 -16.01
C GLY A 133 9.40 3.02 -17.38
N LYS A 134 10.25 1.99 -17.48
CA LYS A 134 10.50 1.28 -18.73
C LYS A 134 9.60 0.04 -18.81
N PRO A 135 8.77 -0.11 -19.84
CA PRO A 135 7.83 -1.21 -19.99
C PRO A 135 8.53 -2.49 -20.46
N ASP A 136 9.42 -3.03 -19.63
CA ASP A 136 10.10 -4.32 -19.81
C ASP A 136 9.48 -5.35 -18.84
N PRO A 137 8.64 -6.28 -19.34
CA PRO A 137 7.98 -7.26 -18.50
C PRO A 137 8.94 -8.25 -17.84
N VAL A 138 10.06 -8.59 -18.49
CA VAL A 138 11.02 -9.56 -17.95
C VAL A 138 11.80 -8.93 -16.80
N ALA A 139 12.22 -7.68 -16.97
CA ALA A 139 12.87 -6.92 -15.91
C ALA A 139 11.88 -6.62 -14.76
N SER A 140 10.62 -6.30 -15.06
CA SER A 140 9.56 -6.13 -14.06
C SER A 140 9.33 -7.41 -13.24
N ALA A 141 9.33 -8.58 -13.89
CA ALA A 141 9.18 -9.86 -13.20
C ALA A 141 10.32 -10.14 -12.19
N ARG A 142 11.55 -9.65 -12.44
CA ARG A 142 12.67 -9.73 -11.48
C ARG A 142 12.35 -8.91 -10.22
N ASP A 143 11.88 -7.68 -10.40
CA ASP A 143 11.50 -6.80 -9.28
C ASP A 143 10.30 -7.34 -8.50
N ILE A 144 9.29 -7.86 -9.20
CA ILE A 144 8.09 -8.45 -8.59
C ILE A 144 8.53 -9.61 -7.69
N ARG A 145 9.32 -10.54 -8.21
CA ARG A 145 9.79 -11.68 -7.43
C ARG A 145 10.58 -11.25 -6.20
N GLU A 146 11.53 -10.35 -6.35
CA GLU A 146 12.38 -9.88 -5.23
C GLU A 146 11.56 -9.17 -4.16
N THR A 147 10.71 -8.22 -4.55
CA THR A 147 9.93 -7.43 -3.58
C THR A 147 8.89 -8.28 -2.86
N PHE A 148 8.17 -9.16 -3.56
CA PHE A 148 7.23 -10.09 -2.93
C PHE A 148 7.93 -11.09 -2.01
N ALA A 149 9.11 -11.60 -2.38
CA ALA A 149 9.90 -12.47 -1.51
C ALA A 149 10.29 -11.75 -0.20
N ARG A 150 10.67 -10.47 -0.26
CA ARG A 150 10.91 -9.63 0.93
C ARG A 150 9.66 -9.34 1.75
N MET A 151 8.48 -9.63 1.22
CA MET A 151 7.19 -9.55 1.90
C MET A 151 6.58 -10.93 2.18
N ALA A 152 7.44 -11.95 2.26
CA ALA A 152 7.10 -13.33 2.63
C ALA A 152 6.18 -14.06 1.63
N MET A 153 6.16 -13.66 0.35
CA MET A 153 5.40 -14.35 -0.69
C MET A 153 6.34 -15.05 -1.66
N ASN A 154 6.10 -16.34 -1.92
CA ASN A 154 6.79 -17.08 -2.97
C ASN A 154 6.16 -16.83 -4.36
N ASP A 155 6.68 -17.49 -5.40
CA ASP A 155 6.20 -17.30 -6.78
C ASP A 155 4.70 -17.66 -6.96
N GLU A 156 4.21 -18.74 -6.35
CA GLU A 156 2.82 -19.16 -6.45
C GLU A 156 1.89 -18.17 -5.76
N GLU A 157 2.22 -17.76 -4.54
CA GLU A 157 1.46 -16.78 -3.76
C GLU A 157 1.44 -15.42 -4.47
N THR A 158 2.57 -15.01 -5.04
CA THR A 158 2.69 -13.76 -5.80
C THR A 158 1.77 -13.76 -7.02
N VAL A 159 1.81 -14.83 -7.82
CA VAL A 159 0.92 -14.96 -8.99
C VAL A 159 -0.53 -14.96 -8.55
N ALA A 160 -0.89 -15.72 -7.51
CA ALA A 160 -2.24 -15.80 -7.00
C ALA A 160 -2.77 -14.43 -6.49
N LEU A 161 -1.94 -13.68 -5.76
CA LEU A 161 -2.28 -12.35 -5.25
C LEU A 161 -2.48 -11.34 -6.37
N VAL A 162 -1.54 -11.26 -7.31
CA VAL A 162 -1.61 -10.29 -8.42
C VAL A 162 -2.78 -10.61 -9.34
N ALA A 163 -2.94 -11.87 -9.77
CA ALA A 163 -4.04 -12.28 -10.64
C ALA A 163 -5.40 -12.18 -9.94
N GLY A 164 -5.49 -12.65 -8.69
CA GLY A 164 -6.72 -12.59 -7.90
C GLY A 164 -7.14 -11.15 -7.60
N GLY A 165 -6.20 -10.28 -7.24
CA GLY A 165 -6.46 -8.86 -7.02
C GLY A 165 -6.95 -8.16 -8.29
N HIS A 166 -6.25 -8.34 -9.42
CA HIS A 166 -6.59 -7.72 -10.70
C HIS A 166 -7.77 -8.37 -11.43
N THR A 167 -8.38 -9.41 -10.87
CA THR A 167 -9.70 -9.89 -11.32
C THR A 167 -10.81 -8.86 -11.06
N PHE A 168 -10.58 -7.90 -10.16
CA PHE A 168 -11.55 -6.89 -9.75
C PHE A 168 -11.10 -5.47 -10.09
N GLY A 169 -12.07 -4.61 -10.39
CA GLY A 169 -11.86 -3.17 -10.51
C GLY A 169 -11.15 -2.76 -11.81
N LYS A 170 -10.41 -1.65 -11.71
CA LYS A 170 -9.67 -1.01 -12.81
C LYS A 170 -8.66 0.00 -12.27
N CYS A 171 -7.68 0.36 -13.10
CA CYS A 171 -6.84 1.55 -12.89
C CYS A 171 -7.60 2.84 -13.29
N HIS A 172 -7.13 3.99 -12.81
CA HIS A 172 -7.69 5.30 -13.08
C HIS A 172 -6.60 6.23 -13.63
N GLY A 173 -6.75 6.68 -14.87
CA GLY A 173 -5.78 7.54 -15.57
C GLY A 173 -6.47 8.29 -16.70
N ALA A 174 -7.52 9.05 -16.36
CA ALA A 174 -8.34 9.76 -17.35
C ALA A 174 -7.59 10.93 -18.01
N ALA A 175 -6.62 11.50 -17.31
CA ALA A 175 -5.74 12.57 -17.78
C ALA A 175 -4.42 12.51 -17.02
N ASP A 176 -3.46 13.36 -17.40
CA ASP A 176 -2.15 13.47 -16.76
C ASP A 176 -2.29 13.88 -15.28
N PRO A 177 -1.96 13.01 -14.32
CA PRO A 177 -2.10 13.34 -12.91
C PRO A 177 -1.22 14.52 -12.50
N GLY A 178 -0.06 14.75 -13.14
CA GLY A 178 0.81 15.88 -12.83
C GLY A 178 0.22 17.26 -13.16
N GLN A 179 -0.85 17.29 -13.95
CA GLN A 179 -1.57 18.52 -14.31
C GLN A 179 -2.92 18.66 -13.62
N TYR A 180 -3.55 17.54 -13.29
CA TYR A 180 -4.97 17.50 -12.90
C TYR A 180 -5.21 16.95 -11.49
N VAL A 181 -4.19 16.49 -10.78
CA VAL A 181 -4.27 16.04 -9.39
C VAL A 181 -3.59 17.07 -8.49
N GLY A 182 -4.24 17.41 -7.38
CA GLY A 182 -3.74 18.35 -6.38
C GLY A 182 -2.65 17.75 -5.50
N ALA A 183 -2.31 18.47 -4.43
CA ALA A 183 -1.36 17.98 -3.43
C ALA A 183 -1.91 16.78 -2.66
N GLU A 184 -1.02 15.89 -2.25
CA GLU A 184 -1.28 14.76 -1.37
C GLU A 184 -1.82 15.21 0.01
N PRO A 185 -2.45 14.32 0.81
CA PRO A 185 -3.13 14.71 2.04
C PRO A 185 -2.33 15.56 3.03
N GLU A 186 -1.02 15.29 3.20
CA GLU A 186 -0.15 16.09 4.10
C GLU A 186 0.33 17.41 3.47
N GLY A 187 0.20 17.58 2.15
CA GLY A 187 0.48 18.82 1.42
C GLY A 187 -0.77 19.62 1.06
N ALA A 188 -1.96 19.08 1.31
CA ALA A 188 -3.24 19.68 0.94
C ALA A 188 -3.66 20.84 1.86
N ASP A 189 -4.59 21.69 1.36
CA ASP A 189 -5.16 22.77 2.14
C ASP A 189 -5.99 22.23 3.31
N ILE A 190 -6.03 22.97 4.43
CA ILE A 190 -6.82 22.60 5.60
C ILE A 190 -8.30 22.36 5.27
N ALA A 191 -8.86 23.08 4.28
CA ALA A 191 -10.24 22.92 3.84
C ALA A 191 -10.55 21.53 3.26
N GLU A 192 -9.54 20.78 2.80
CA GLU A 192 -9.70 19.40 2.31
C GLU A 192 -9.94 18.40 3.46
N GLN A 193 -9.72 18.82 4.71
CA GLN A 193 -10.04 18.05 5.92
C GLN A 193 -9.39 16.65 5.88
N GLY A 194 -8.10 16.59 5.53
CA GLY A 194 -7.30 15.37 5.46
C GLY A 194 -7.55 14.50 4.22
N LEU A 195 -8.07 15.09 3.14
CA LEU A 195 -8.09 14.50 1.80
C LEU A 195 -7.02 15.18 0.92
N GLY A 196 -6.59 14.48 -0.12
CA GLY A 196 -5.61 14.91 -1.13
C GLY A 196 -5.58 13.98 -2.32
#